data_AF-A0A2E3DD85-F1
#
_entry.id   AF-A0A2E3DD85-F1
#
_cell.length_a   1.000
_cell.length_b   1.000
_cell.length_c   1.000
_cell.angle_alpha   90.00
_cell.angle_beta   90.00
_cell.angle_gamma   90.00
#
_symmetry.space_group_name_H-M   'P 1'
#
loop_
_entity.id
_entity.type
_entity.pdbx_description
1 polymer ?
#
loop_
_entity_poly.entity_id
_entity_poly.type
_entity_poly.pdbx_seq_one_letter_code
_entity_poly.pdbx_strand_id
1 'polypeptide(L)' 'MITERGLKAQGGIEILRKNPALRSITAVRNGHIHALDGMALLGFGPRTLETAILLSEKLR' A
#
# COMPACT_ATOMS: atom_id res chain seq x y z
N MET A 1 -1.54 -2.97 2.80
CA MET A 1 -1.27 -2.49 1.43
C MET A 1 -2.46 -1.66 0.97
N ILE A 2 -2.25 -0.73 0.05
CA ILE A 2 -3.31 0.14 -0.48
C ILE A 2 -3.03 0.38 -1.97
N THR A 3 -4.06 0.70 -2.76
CA THR A 3 -3.84 1.12 -4.14
C THR A 3 -3.25 2.54 -4.17
N GLU A 4 -2.34 2.82 -5.10
CA GLU A 4 -1.80 4.17 -5.31
C GLU A 4 -2.90 5.19 -5.55
N ARG A 5 -3.93 4.80 -6.32
CA ARG A 5 -5.08 5.65 -6.61
C ARG A 5 -5.87 5.97 -5.34
N GLY A 6 -6.14 4.97 -4.49
CA GLY A 6 -6.83 5.17 -3.22
C GLY A 6 -6.03 6.05 -2.26
N LEU A 7 -4.73 5.86 -2.20
CA LEU A 7 -3.86 6.70 -1.36
C LEU A 7 -3.81 8.15 -1.85
N LYS A 8 -3.71 8.38 -3.16
CA LYS A 8 -3.75 9.72 -3.76
C LYS A 8 -5.10 10.41 -3.53
N ALA A 9 -6.21 9.68 -3.66
CA ALA A 9 -7.55 10.21 -3.41
C ALA A 9 -7.71 10.70 -1.96
N GLN A 10 -7.03 10.04 -1.02
CA GLN A 10 -6.96 10.44 0.39
C GLN A 10 -5.89 11.50 0.67
N GLY A 11 -5.27 12.13 -0.34
CA GLY A 11 -4.26 13.17 -0.16
C GLY A 11 -2.87 12.68 0.25
N GLY A 12 -2.57 11.40 0.01
CA GLY A 12 -1.24 10.82 0.15
C GLY A 12 -0.93 10.18 1.51
N ILE A 13 0.31 9.74 1.68
CA ILE A 13 0.74 8.94 2.84
C ILE A 13 0.65 9.71 4.17
N GLU A 14 0.86 11.02 4.13
CA GLU A 14 0.88 11.87 5.33
C GLU A 14 -0.49 11.93 6.02
N ILE A 15 -1.58 11.75 5.28
CA ILE A 15 -2.92 11.70 5.87
C ILE A 15 -3.11 10.47 6.75
N LEU A 16 -2.43 9.36 6.47
CA LEU A 16 -2.48 8.19 7.35
C LEU A 16 -1.83 8.48 8.72
N ARG A 17 -0.78 9.30 8.75
CA ARG A 17 -0.11 9.72 10.00
C ARG A 17 -0.87 10.78 10.76
N LYS A 18 -1.59 11.66 10.06
CA LYS A 18 -2.39 12.73 10.65
C LYS A 18 -3.76 12.27 11.14
N ASN A 19 -4.31 11.19 10.57
CA ASN A 19 -5.61 10.65 10.97
C ASN A 19 -5.50 9.96 12.35
N PRO A 20 -6.23 10.44 13.39
CA PRO A 20 -6.18 9.87 14.74
C PRO A 20 -6.51 8.37 14.79
N ALA A 21 -7.41 7.90 13.93
CA ALA A 21 -7.81 6.49 13.88
C ALA A 21 -6.74 5.58 13.26
N LEU A 22 -5.84 6.14 12.43
CA LEU A 22 -4.83 5.36 11.69
C LEU A 22 -3.42 5.51 12.27
N ARG A 23 -3.12 6.64 12.92
CA ARG A 23 -1.78 6.94 13.46
C ARG A 23 -1.28 5.90 14.47
N SER A 24 -2.19 5.26 15.21
CA SER A 24 -1.84 4.24 16.22
C SER A 24 -1.50 2.87 15.60
N ILE A 25 -1.86 2.64 14.34
CA ILE A 25 -1.63 1.36 13.65
C ILE A 25 -0.12 1.14 13.47
N THR A 26 0.38 -0.04 13.87
CA THR A 26 1.80 -0.41 13.78
C THR A 26 2.39 -0.20 12.39
N ALA A 27 1.66 -0.58 11.33
CA ALA A 27 2.11 -0.38 9.95
C ALA A 27 2.29 1.10 9.59
N VAL A 28 1.43 2.00 10.09
CA VAL A 28 1.53 3.45 9.87
C VAL A 28 2.70 4.04 10.67
N ARG A 29 2.86 3.62 11.93
CA ARG A 29 3.96 4.07 12.81
C ARG A 29 5.33 3.70 12.27
N ASN A 30 5.47 2.49 11.74
CA ASN A 30 6.74 1.99 11.20
C ASN A 30 6.95 2.38 9.73
N GLY A 31 5.99 3.07 9.10
CA GLY A 31 6.08 3.44 7.68
C GLY A 31 5.95 2.24 6.71
N HIS A 32 5.45 1.10 7.18
CA HIS A 32 5.25 -0.12 6.39
C HIS A 32 3.93 -0.07 5.60
N ILE A 33 3.76 0.98 4.81
CA ILE A 33 2.61 1.16 3.93
C ILE A 33 3.07 1.02 2.49
N HIS A 34 2.70 -0.09 1.85
CA HIS A 34 3.01 -0.32 0.44
C HIS A 34 1.82 0.10 -0.41
N ALA A 35 2.04 1.12 -1.24
CA ALA A 35 1.14 1.53 -2.31
C ALA A 35 1.53 0.82 -3.61
N LEU A 36 0.56 0.26 -4.32
CA LEU A 36 0.76 -0.43 -5.60
C LEU A 36 -0.25 0.01 -6.66
N ASP A 37 0.09 -0.18 -7.93
CA ASP A 37 -0.88 -0.07 -9.03
C ASP A 37 -2.10 -0.95 -8.74
N GLY A 38 -3.30 -0.42 -9.00
CA GLY A 38 -4.55 -1.08 -8.63
C GLY A 38 -4.78 -2.39 -9.38
N MET A 39 -4.42 -2.43 -10.67
CA MET A 39 -4.57 -3.64 -11.49
C MET A 39 -3.50 -4.69 -11.16
N ALA A 40 -2.30 -4.26 -10.73
CA ALA A 40 -1.31 -5.17 -10.19
C ALA A 40 -1.78 -5.80 -8.86
N LEU A 41 -2.36 -4.99 -7.96
CA LEU A 41 -2.77 -5.46 -6.62
C LEU A 41 -4.05 -6.29 -6.60
N LEU A 42 -5.05 -5.94 -7.42
CA LEU A 42 -6.41 -6.51 -7.34
C LEU A 42 -6.89 -7.12 -8.66
N GLY A 43 -6.16 -6.97 -9.76
CA GLY A 43 -6.61 -7.41 -11.08
C GLY A 43 -6.39 -8.89 -11.37
N PHE A 44 -5.53 -9.57 -10.60
CA PHE A 44 -5.22 -11.01 -10.74
C PHE A 44 -4.97 -11.49 -12.19
N GLY A 45 -4.29 -10.65 -12.97
CA GLY A 45 -4.02 -10.90 -14.39
C GLY A 45 -2.62 -11.50 -14.65
N PRO A 46 -2.09 -11.36 -15.88
CA PRO A 46 -0.77 -11.92 -16.25
C PRO A 46 0.40 -11.38 -15.41
N ARG A 47 0.23 -10.22 -14.77
CA ARG A 47 1.23 -9.58 -13.89
C ARG A 47 1.19 -10.06 -12.43
N THR A 48 0.31 -11.02 -12.09
CA THR A 48 0.13 -11.45 -10.69
C THR A 48 1.41 -12.04 -10.10
N LEU A 49 2.08 -12.92 -10.83
CA LEU A 49 3.30 -13.57 -10.34
C LEU A 49 4.43 -12.55 -10.14
N GLU A 50 4.63 -11.66 -11.11
CA GLU A 50 5.60 -10.56 -11.01
C GLU A 50 5.30 -9.66 -9.80
N THR A 51 4.02 -9.31 -9.60
CA THR A 51 3.59 -8.51 -8.45
C THR A 51 3.86 -9.23 -7.14
N ALA A 52 3.60 -10.54 -7.06
CA ALA A 52 3.87 -11.34 -5.86
C ALA A 52 5.36 -11.40 -5.52
N ILE A 53 6.23 -11.57 -6.51
CA ILE A 53 7.69 -11.56 -6.33
C ILE A 53 8.15 -10.19 -5.80
N LEU A 54 7.77 -9.11 -6.48
CA LEU A 54 8.13 -7.74 -6.07
C LEU A 54 7.64 -7.42 -4.65
N LEU A 55 6.46 -7.91 -4.28
CA LEU A 55 5.92 -7.73 -2.94
C LEU A 55 6.69 -8.54 -1.90
N SER A 56 7.04 -9.79 -2.21
CA SER A 56 7.84 -10.64 -1.34
C SER A 56 9.23 -10.02 -1.06
N GLU A 57 9.83 -9.36 -2.05
CA GLU A 57 11.11 -8.66 -1.87
C GLU A 57 10.97 -7.42 -0.97
N LYS A 58 9.84 -6.70 -1.06
CA LYS A 58 9.56 -5.53 -0.20
C LYS A 58 9.17 -5.87 1.23
N LEU A 59 8.73 -7.10 1.49
CA LEU A 59 8.26 -7.57 2.80
C LEU A 59 9.30 -8.38 3.58
N ARG A 60 10.43 -8.72 2.96
CA ARG A 60 11.60 -9.29 3.64
C ARG A 60 12.29 -8.25 4.51
#